data_AF-A0A3D4QKP1-F1
#
_entry.id   AF-A0A3D4QKP1-F1
#
_cell.length_a   1.000
_cell.length_b   1.000
_cell.length_c   1.000
_cell.angle_alpha   90.00
_cell.angle_beta   90.00
_cell.angle_gamma   90.00
#
_symmetry.space_group_name_H-M   'P 1'
#
loop_
_entity.id
_entity.type
_entity.pdbx_description
1 polymer ?
#
loop_
_entity_poly.entity_id
_entity_poly.type
_entity_poly.pdbx_seq_one_letter_code
_entity_poly.pdbx_strand_id
1 'polypeptide(L)'
;VFSDVIEPDKDMAALVQKVREPHMAEISRELGHTEDLLYRRGNFNGTFDDVICQALLAERDAEIALSPGFRWGASLLPGQAITVDDVHHHTAITYPNVYRTEMTGEFLKTILEDVADNLFNTDPYYQQGGDMVRVGGMSYTIDINKKIGSRISNMTSLKTGAAIDPSKKYVVAGWASVNEGTEGPPAYDLVSGYIQNQKVVKVPDNQTVKVVGA
;
A
#
# COMPACT_ATOMS: atom_id res chain seq x y z
N VAL A 1 -14.02 -16.04 -14.65
CA VAL A 1 -14.04 -16.40 -16.09
C VAL A 1 -13.72 -17.89 -16.30
N PHE A 2 -12.53 -18.39 -15.99
CA PHE A 2 -12.29 -19.85 -16.04
C PHE A 2 -12.75 -20.59 -14.77
N SER A 3 -12.76 -19.92 -13.62
CA SER A 3 -13.30 -20.46 -12.36
C SER A 3 -14.75 -20.91 -12.46
N ASP A 4 -15.55 -20.21 -13.26
CA ASP A 4 -17.01 -20.41 -13.34
C ASP A 4 -17.40 -21.59 -14.24
N VAL A 5 -16.42 -22.15 -14.96
CA VAL A 5 -16.59 -23.30 -15.89
C VAL A 5 -15.83 -24.55 -15.45
N ILE A 6 -15.18 -24.51 -14.29
CA ILE A 6 -14.48 -25.65 -13.69
C ILE A 6 -15.32 -26.14 -12.51
N GLU A 7 -15.72 -27.41 -12.52
CA GLU A 7 -16.43 -28.01 -11.38
C GLU A 7 -15.49 -28.03 -10.16
N PRO A 8 -15.90 -27.46 -9.01
CA PRO A 8 -15.07 -27.48 -7.80
C PRO A 8 -14.83 -28.90 -7.31
N ASP A 9 -13.60 -29.18 -6.89
CA ASP A 9 -13.30 -30.41 -6.15
C ASP A 9 -14.09 -30.40 -4.82
N LYS A 10 -14.92 -31.43 -4.62
CA LYS A 10 -15.88 -31.48 -3.50
C LYS A 10 -15.19 -31.57 -2.15
N ASP A 11 -14.11 -32.34 -2.06
CA ASP A 11 -13.39 -32.55 -0.82
C ASP A 11 -12.62 -31.27 -0.43
N MET A 12 -12.02 -30.60 -1.41
CA MET A 12 -11.35 -29.32 -1.20
C MET A 12 -12.33 -28.20 -0.82
N ALA A 13 -13.49 -28.12 -1.48
CA ALA A 13 -14.53 -27.16 -1.14
C ALA A 13 -15.04 -27.35 0.30
N ALA A 14 -15.28 -28.60 0.71
CA ALA A 14 -15.68 -28.93 2.07
C ALA A 14 -14.59 -28.57 3.10
N LEU A 15 -13.31 -28.78 2.78
CA LEU A 15 -12.20 -28.40 3.64
C LEU A 15 -12.10 -26.88 3.81
N VAL A 16 -12.17 -26.11 2.71
CA VAL A 16 -12.14 -24.64 2.74
C VAL A 16 -13.30 -24.10 3.58
N GLN A 17 -14.51 -24.64 3.37
CA GLN A 17 -15.68 -24.26 4.16
C GLN A 17 -15.45 -24.53 5.65
N LYS A 18 -15.02 -25.74 6.02
CA LYS A 18 -14.77 -26.13 7.41
C LYS A 18 -13.73 -25.22 8.09
N VAL A 19 -12.68 -24.82 7.38
CA VAL A 19 -11.64 -23.94 7.94
C VAL A 19 -12.16 -22.52 8.13
N ARG A 20 -12.98 -22.02 7.19
CA ARG A 20 -13.50 -20.65 7.22
C ARG A 20 -14.72 -20.47 8.13
N GLU A 21 -15.54 -21.52 8.32
CA GLU A 21 -16.80 -21.51 9.08
C GLU A 21 -16.69 -20.82 10.46
N PRO A 22 -15.68 -21.09 11.30
CA PRO A 22 -15.54 -20.43 12.60
C PRO A 22 -15.30 -18.91 12.52
N HIS A 23 -14.83 -18.41 11.37
CA HIS A 23 -14.45 -17.03 11.15
C HIS A 23 -15.42 -16.27 10.23
N MET A 24 -16.44 -16.94 9.69
CA MET A 24 -17.34 -16.38 8.68
C MET A 24 -18.01 -15.08 9.12
N ALA A 25 -18.40 -14.97 10.39
CA ALA A 25 -19.01 -13.75 10.92
C ALA A 25 -18.08 -12.54 10.84
N GLU A 26 -16.78 -12.73 11.03
CA GLU A 26 -15.80 -11.66 10.98
C GLU A 26 -15.34 -11.38 9.55
N ILE A 27 -14.90 -12.41 8.80
CA ILE A 27 -14.34 -12.21 7.46
C ILE A 27 -15.39 -11.71 6.46
N SER A 28 -16.67 -12.04 6.66
CA SER A 28 -17.78 -11.54 5.82
C SER A 28 -18.34 -10.19 6.28
N ARG A 29 -17.82 -9.62 7.37
CA ARG A 29 -18.30 -8.34 7.88
C ARG A 29 -17.97 -7.23 6.89
N GLU A 30 -19.00 -6.57 6.40
CA GLU A 30 -18.86 -5.42 5.50
C GLU A 30 -18.37 -4.20 6.27
N LEU A 31 -17.34 -3.55 5.73
CA LEU A 31 -16.73 -2.33 6.27
C LEU A 31 -17.27 -1.09 5.56
N GLY A 32 -17.50 -1.19 4.25
CA GLY A 32 -18.00 -0.10 3.40
C GLY A 32 -18.12 -0.57 1.95
N HIS A 33 -18.21 0.37 1.02
CA HIS A 33 -18.22 0.09 -0.42
C HIS A 33 -17.17 0.94 -1.13
N THR A 34 -16.68 0.48 -2.29
CA THR A 34 -15.84 1.29 -3.17
C THR A 34 -16.63 1.83 -4.35
N GLU A 35 -16.41 3.09 -4.75
CA GLU A 35 -16.94 3.63 -6.01
C GLU A 35 -16.01 3.34 -7.21
N ASP A 36 -14.75 3.04 -6.93
CA ASP A 36 -13.70 2.90 -7.93
C ASP A 36 -13.19 1.46 -8.02
N LEU A 37 -12.42 1.15 -9.05
CA LEU A 37 -11.69 -0.11 -9.11
C LEU A 37 -10.56 -0.07 -8.08
N LEU A 38 -10.58 -0.98 -7.11
CA LEU A 38 -9.47 -1.18 -6.18
C LEU A 38 -8.60 -2.34 -6.67
N TYR A 39 -7.30 -2.09 -6.85
CA TYR A 39 -6.33 -3.13 -7.20
C TYR A 39 -5.00 -2.89 -6.48
N ARG A 40 -4.21 -3.96 -6.34
CA ARG A 40 -2.91 -3.92 -5.64
C ARG A 40 -1.70 -3.77 -6.57
N ARG A 41 -1.65 -4.57 -7.63
CA ARG A 41 -0.44 -4.73 -8.45
C ARG A 41 -0.20 -3.52 -9.35
N GLY A 42 1.04 -3.03 -9.34
CA GLY A 42 1.55 -1.98 -10.21
C GLY A 42 2.98 -1.60 -9.81
N ASN A 43 3.81 -1.15 -10.75
CA ASN A 43 5.22 -0.84 -10.44
C ASN A 43 5.34 0.35 -9.48
N PHE A 44 4.46 1.34 -9.61
CA PHE A 44 4.51 2.61 -8.86
C PHE A 44 3.33 2.80 -7.92
N ASN A 45 2.14 2.31 -8.29
CA ASN A 45 0.96 2.45 -7.47
C ASN A 45 -0.09 1.37 -7.74
N GLY A 46 -0.98 1.18 -6.77
CA GLY A 46 -2.25 0.47 -6.88
C GLY A 46 -3.32 1.21 -6.09
N THR A 47 -4.56 1.24 -6.58
CA THR A 47 -5.62 2.05 -5.97
C THR A 47 -6.03 1.56 -4.57
N PHE A 48 -5.80 0.29 -4.23
CA PHE A 48 -5.94 -0.17 -2.84
C PHE A 48 -4.83 0.38 -1.94
N ASP A 49 -3.61 0.59 -2.46
CA ASP A 49 -2.55 1.25 -1.70
C ASP A 49 -2.88 2.70 -1.40
N ASP A 50 -3.59 3.40 -2.29
CA ASP A 50 -4.07 4.75 -2.01
C ASP A 50 -4.99 4.76 -0.78
N VAL A 51 -5.87 3.75 -0.64
CA VAL A 51 -6.72 3.56 0.54
C VAL A 51 -5.88 3.30 1.80
N ILE A 52 -4.86 2.43 1.70
CA ILE A 52 -3.94 2.16 2.82
C ILE A 52 -3.21 3.45 3.21
N CYS A 53 -2.64 4.18 2.25
CA CYS A 53 -1.94 5.44 2.50
C CYS A 53 -2.86 6.50 3.11
N GLN A 54 -4.10 6.62 2.64
CA GLN A 54 -5.10 7.52 3.25
C GLN A 54 -5.41 7.13 4.69
N ALA A 55 -5.60 5.85 4.97
CA ALA A 55 -5.84 5.35 6.32
C ALA A 55 -4.64 5.66 7.24
N LEU A 56 -3.42 5.42 6.77
CA LEU A 56 -2.19 5.74 7.52
C LEU A 56 -2.10 7.23 7.84
N LEU A 57 -2.36 8.11 6.87
CA LEU A 57 -2.33 9.56 7.07
C LEU A 57 -3.41 10.02 8.06
N ALA A 58 -4.63 9.50 7.93
CA ALA A 58 -5.79 9.92 8.72
C ALA A 58 -5.71 9.41 10.17
N GLU A 59 -5.37 8.15 10.38
CA GLU A 59 -5.47 7.48 11.69
C GLU A 59 -4.17 7.59 12.51
N ARG A 60 -3.05 8.01 11.90
CA ARG A 60 -1.75 8.16 12.58
C ARG A 60 -1.23 9.58 12.66
N ASP A 61 -2.01 10.59 12.25
CA ASP A 61 -1.58 12.00 12.24
C ASP A 61 -0.17 12.14 11.62
N ALA A 62 -0.04 11.65 10.39
CA ALA A 62 1.21 11.64 9.65
C ALA A 62 1.17 12.62 8.47
N GLU A 63 2.33 13.19 8.13
CA GLU A 63 2.48 14.05 6.96
C GLU A 63 2.69 13.22 5.69
N ILE A 64 3.36 12.06 5.82
CA ILE A 64 3.71 11.16 4.72
C ILE A 64 3.38 9.73 5.13
N ALA A 65 2.84 8.96 4.19
CA ALA A 65 2.58 7.53 4.37
C ALA A 65 3.44 6.68 3.42
N LEU A 66 3.95 5.56 3.91
CA LEU A 66 4.70 4.58 3.13
C LEU A 66 4.03 3.20 3.22
N SER A 67 3.53 2.69 2.09
CA SER A 67 2.98 1.33 1.96
C SER A 67 3.88 0.48 1.06
N PRO A 68 4.29 -0.74 1.47
CA PRO A 68 5.17 -1.58 0.67
C PRO A 68 4.50 -1.97 -0.65
N GLY A 69 5.29 -2.08 -1.73
CA GLY A 69 4.83 -2.49 -3.06
C GLY A 69 4.63 -4.00 -3.19
N PHE A 70 3.80 -4.61 -2.33
CA PHE A 70 3.51 -6.04 -2.42
C PHE A 70 2.68 -6.39 -3.64
N ARG A 71 2.90 -7.61 -4.16
CA ARG A 71 2.28 -8.11 -5.40
C ARG A 71 1.04 -8.98 -5.16
N TRP A 72 0.74 -9.31 -3.91
CA TRP A 72 -0.40 -10.13 -3.51
C TRP A 72 -1.56 -9.25 -3.03
N GLY A 73 -2.79 -9.68 -3.34
CA GLY A 73 -4.01 -8.96 -3.01
C GLY A 73 -5.08 -9.11 -4.09
N ALA A 74 -6.33 -8.96 -3.69
CA ALA A 74 -7.48 -9.08 -4.59
C ALA A 74 -7.70 -7.79 -5.41
N SER A 75 -8.70 -7.81 -6.29
CA SER A 75 -9.23 -6.60 -6.92
C SER A 75 -10.71 -6.52 -6.63
N LEU A 76 -11.19 -5.32 -6.31
CA LEU A 76 -12.58 -5.05 -6.00
C LEU A 76 -13.18 -4.15 -7.08
N LEU A 77 -14.35 -4.52 -7.56
CA LEU A 77 -15.04 -3.78 -8.62
C LEU A 77 -15.76 -2.53 -8.05
N PRO A 78 -15.96 -1.49 -8.88
CA PRO A 78 -16.86 -0.39 -8.53
C PRO A 78 -18.22 -0.88 -8.01
N GLY A 79 -18.65 -0.34 -6.87
CA GLY A 79 -19.89 -0.68 -6.17
C GLY A 79 -19.81 -1.91 -5.26
N GLN A 80 -18.71 -2.68 -5.29
CA GLN A 80 -18.55 -3.86 -4.45
C GLN A 80 -18.41 -3.46 -2.96
N ALA A 81 -18.99 -4.27 -2.07
CA ALA A 81 -18.71 -4.17 -0.64
C ALA A 81 -17.25 -4.54 -0.36
N ILE A 82 -16.61 -3.78 0.52
CA ILE A 82 -15.28 -4.08 1.05
C ILE A 82 -15.49 -4.82 2.37
N THR A 83 -15.03 -6.06 2.45
CA THR A 83 -15.13 -6.89 3.67
C THR A 83 -13.84 -6.88 4.47
N VAL A 84 -13.90 -7.41 5.69
CA VAL A 84 -12.70 -7.69 6.49
C VAL A 84 -11.74 -8.64 5.75
N ASP A 85 -12.24 -9.66 5.06
CA ASP A 85 -11.40 -10.60 4.29
C ASP A 85 -10.63 -9.88 3.17
N ASP A 86 -11.27 -8.92 2.50
CA ASP A 86 -10.62 -8.12 1.47
C ASP A 86 -9.44 -7.32 2.04
N VAL A 87 -9.61 -6.66 3.19
CA VAL A 87 -8.51 -5.95 3.85
C VAL A 87 -7.39 -6.93 4.23
N HIS A 88 -7.72 -8.11 4.76
CA HIS A 88 -6.75 -9.13 5.10
C HIS A 88 -5.98 -9.62 3.87
N HIS A 89 -6.64 -9.79 2.71
CA HIS A 89 -5.97 -10.11 1.45
C HIS A 89 -4.91 -9.08 1.04
N HIS A 90 -4.90 -7.87 1.60
CA HIS A 90 -3.92 -6.83 1.29
C HIS A 90 -2.89 -6.58 2.39
N THR A 91 -3.22 -6.89 3.65
CA THR A 91 -2.40 -6.45 4.81
C THR A 91 -2.09 -7.54 5.84
N ALA A 92 -2.57 -8.77 5.66
CA ALA A 92 -2.30 -9.86 6.60
C ALA A 92 -0.88 -10.42 6.44
N ILE A 93 0.02 -9.95 7.30
CA ILE A 93 1.40 -10.44 7.46
C ILE A 93 1.71 -10.64 8.95
N THR A 94 2.82 -11.32 9.26
CA THR A 94 3.22 -11.60 10.65
C THR A 94 3.84 -10.42 11.40
N TYR A 95 4.13 -9.32 10.69
CA TYR A 95 4.67 -8.07 11.24
C TYR A 95 3.85 -6.86 10.76
N PRO A 96 2.53 -6.81 11.04
CA PRO A 96 1.59 -5.90 10.40
C PRO A 96 1.57 -4.49 11.01
N ASN A 97 2.30 -4.26 12.10
CA ASN A 97 2.15 -3.06 12.93
C ASN A 97 2.50 -1.78 12.17
N VAL A 98 1.67 -0.76 12.39
CA VAL A 98 1.81 0.57 11.79
C VAL A 98 2.71 1.45 12.65
N TYR A 99 3.95 1.61 12.22
CA TYR A 99 4.90 2.53 12.85
C TYR A 99 4.52 3.99 12.56
N ARG A 100 4.93 4.88 13.46
CA ARG A 100 4.90 6.33 13.30
C ARG A 100 6.22 6.89 13.79
N THR A 101 6.99 7.52 12.92
CA THR A 101 8.34 8.02 13.23
C THR A 101 8.64 9.32 12.49
N GLU A 102 9.69 10.02 12.88
CA GLU A 102 10.19 11.17 12.15
C GLU A 102 11.29 10.76 11.16
N MET A 103 11.23 11.26 9.93
CA MET A 103 12.26 11.09 8.90
C MET A 103 12.62 12.43 8.29
N THR A 104 13.90 12.66 7.98
CA THR A 104 14.30 13.85 7.22
C THR A 104 13.88 13.73 5.76
N GLY A 105 13.69 14.84 5.07
CA GLY A 105 13.45 14.85 3.63
C GLY A 105 14.56 14.15 2.84
N GLU A 106 15.81 14.29 3.27
CA GLU A 106 16.95 13.57 2.71
C GLU A 106 16.82 12.05 2.90
N PHE A 107 16.47 11.60 4.11
CA PHE A 107 16.32 10.18 4.38
C PHE A 107 15.16 9.55 3.61
N LEU A 108 14.05 10.28 3.44
CA LEU A 108 12.95 9.88 2.56
C LEU A 108 13.43 9.68 1.11
N LYS A 109 14.26 10.60 0.59
CA LYS A 109 14.85 10.45 -0.74
C LYS A 109 15.71 9.19 -0.81
N THR A 110 16.55 8.95 0.19
CA THR A 110 17.41 7.76 0.26
C THR A 110 16.60 6.47 0.21
N ILE A 111 15.50 6.37 0.97
CA ILE A 111 14.60 5.21 0.93
C ILE A 111 14.04 5.00 -0.48
N LEU A 112 13.55 6.06 -1.13
CA LEU A 112 12.98 5.95 -2.47
C LEU A 112 14.04 5.56 -3.52
N GLU A 113 15.26 6.09 -3.42
CA GLU A 113 16.37 5.74 -4.31
C GLU A 113 16.82 4.29 -4.14
N ASP A 114 16.88 3.80 -2.90
CA ASP A 114 17.27 2.42 -2.59
C ASP A 114 16.25 1.41 -3.13
N VAL A 115 14.95 1.67 -2.91
CA VAL A 115 13.87 0.85 -3.49
C VAL A 115 13.90 0.91 -5.02
N ALA A 116 14.12 2.10 -5.60
CA ALA A 116 14.22 2.25 -7.05
C ALA A 116 15.44 1.52 -7.63
N ASP A 117 16.57 1.49 -6.92
CA ASP A 117 17.73 0.73 -7.39
C ASP A 117 17.51 -0.75 -7.34
N ASN A 118 16.81 -1.27 -6.33
CA ASN A 118 16.43 -2.67 -6.30
C ASN A 118 15.59 -3.08 -7.51
N LEU A 119 14.59 -2.27 -7.86
CA LEU A 119 13.64 -2.59 -8.93
C LEU A 119 14.21 -2.34 -10.33
N PHE A 120 14.91 -1.22 -10.51
CA PHE A 120 15.41 -0.75 -11.79
C PHE A 120 16.93 -0.90 -11.90
N ASN A 121 17.52 -1.85 -11.17
CA ASN A 121 18.91 -2.22 -11.38
C ASN A 121 19.07 -2.73 -12.81
N THR A 122 20.10 -2.27 -13.52
CA THR A 122 20.38 -2.74 -14.88
C THR A 122 20.87 -4.18 -14.89
N ASP A 123 21.48 -4.63 -13.79
CA ASP A 123 21.89 -6.01 -13.61
C ASP A 123 20.76 -6.78 -12.89
N PRO A 124 20.09 -7.74 -13.57
CA PRO A 124 19.00 -8.51 -12.98
C PRO A 124 19.45 -9.35 -11.77
N TYR A 125 20.75 -9.61 -11.61
CA TYR A 125 21.29 -10.30 -10.44
C TYR A 125 21.02 -9.54 -9.13
N TYR A 126 20.90 -8.21 -9.20
CA TYR A 126 20.62 -7.36 -8.03
C TYR A 126 19.12 -7.08 -7.82
N GLN A 127 18.24 -7.55 -8.70
CA GLN A 127 16.80 -7.36 -8.57
C GLN A 127 16.20 -8.39 -7.60
N GLN A 128 15.49 -7.94 -6.57
CA GLN A 128 14.91 -8.84 -5.53
C GLN A 128 13.42 -9.13 -5.74
N GLY A 129 12.77 -8.50 -6.73
CA GLY A 129 11.40 -8.87 -7.14
C GLY A 129 10.26 -8.15 -6.40
N GLY A 130 10.49 -6.94 -5.88
CA GLY A 130 9.44 -6.05 -5.36
C GLY A 130 8.94 -5.02 -6.38
N ASP A 131 8.01 -4.16 -5.98
CA ASP A 131 7.62 -2.95 -6.71
C ASP A 131 7.98 -1.70 -5.86
N MET A 132 7.86 -0.48 -6.40
CA MET A 132 8.14 0.74 -5.62
C MET A 132 7.25 0.82 -4.37
N VAL A 133 7.77 1.42 -3.30
CA VAL A 133 6.96 1.82 -2.14
C VAL A 133 5.92 2.86 -2.59
N ARG A 134 4.67 2.69 -2.15
CA ARG A 134 3.60 3.65 -2.40
C ARG A 134 3.67 4.75 -1.37
N VAL A 135 3.48 5.98 -1.84
CA VAL A 135 3.69 7.19 -1.07
C VAL A 135 2.37 7.95 -0.97
N GLY A 136 1.93 8.22 0.25
CA GLY A 136 0.84 9.16 0.54
C GLY A 136 1.38 10.49 1.06
N GLY A 137 0.70 11.59 0.77
CA GLY A 137 1.02 12.92 1.31
C GLY A 137 2.21 13.64 0.64
N MET A 138 2.93 12.96 -0.25
CA MET A 138 4.06 13.49 -1.01
C MET A 138 4.05 12.95 -2.43
N SER A 139 4.31 13.80 -3.43
CA SER A 139 4.60 13.38 -4.80
C SER A 139 6.08 13.43 -5.11
N TYR A 140 6.51 12.71 -6.16
CA TYR A 140 7.88 12.74 -6.67
C TYR A 140 7.93 12.46 -8.18
N THR A 141 9.04 12.83 -8.79
CA THR A 141 9.41 12.41 -10.15
C THR A 141 10.46 11.33 -10.09
N ILE A 142 10.31 10.28 -10.91
CA ILE A 142 11.31 9.24 -11.10
C ILE A 142 11.74 9.14 -12.55
N ASP A 143 13.06 9.12 -12.79
CA ASP A 143 13.67 8.76 -14.07
C ASP A 143 14.38 7.42 -13.92
N ILE A 144 13.77 6.36 -14.46
CA ILE A 144 14.21 4.98 -14.26
C ILE A 144 15.53 4.66 -14.97
N ASN A 145 15.93 5.47 -15.96
CA ASN A 145 17.16 5.28 -16.73
C ASN A 145 18.38 5.92 -16.06
N LYS A 146 18.19 6.69 -14.98
CA LYS A 146 19.29 7.27 -14.21
C LYS A 146 19.92 6.25 -13.27
N LYS A 147 21.16 6.55 -12.85
CA LYS A 147 21.87 5.79 -11.84
C LYS A 147 21.27 6.04 -10.45
N ILE A 148 21.49 5.09 -9.53
CA ILE A 148 21.16 5.22 -8.11
C ILE A 148 21.62 6.57 -7.55
N GLY A 149 20.77 7.17 -6.71
CA GLY A 149 20.98 8.47 -6.08
C GLY A 149 20.54 9.66 -6.95
N SER A 150 20.22 9.42 -8.22
CA SER A 150 19.76 10.44 -9.17
C SER A 150 18.42 10.11 -9.84
N ARG A 151 17.75 9.00 -9.49
CA ARG A 151 16.45 8.64 -10.09
C ARG A 151 15.32 9.52 -9.57
N ILE A 152 15.34 9.87 -8.29
CA ILE A 152 14.28 10.57 -7.56
C ILE A 152 14.53 12.07 -7.54
N SER A 153 13.52 12.85 -7.89
CA SER A 153 13.55 14.32 -7.92
C SER A 153 12.16 14.91 -7.65
N ASN A 154 12.09 16.24 -7.51
CA ASN A 154 10.83 16.99 -7.35
C ASN A 154 9.90 16.45 -6.25
N MET A 155 10.48 16.01 -5.13
CA MET A 155 9.70 15.60 -3.97
C MET A 155 8.90 16.80 -3.45
N THR A 156 7.57 16.70 -3.46
CA THR A 156 6.66 17.82 -3.19
C THR A 156 5.58 17.38 -2.21
N SER A 157 5.31 18.15 -1.17
CA SER A 157 4.20 17.88 -0.27
C SER A 157 2.87 18.11 -0.99
N LEU A 158 1.98 17.12 -0.94
CA LEU A 158 0.64 17.24 -1.53
C LEU A 158 -0.27 18.15 -0.71
N LYS A 159 0.02 18.34 0.59
CA LYS A 159 -0.76 19.20 1.48
C LYS A 159 -0.48 20.69 1.24
N THR A 160 0.77 21.05 0.98
CA THR A 160 1.20 22.46 0.90
C THR A 160 1.64 22.89 -0.50
N GLY A 161 1.90 21.95 -1.41
CA GLY A 161 2.51 22.23 -2.71
C GLY A 161 3.99 22.64 -2.64
N ALA A 162 4.59 22.68 -1.45
CA ALA A 162 5.99 23.05 -1.27
C ALA A 162 6.93 21.87 -1.53
N ALA A 163 8.14 22.17 -1.98
CA ALA A 163 9.21 21.18 -2.07
C ALA A 163 9.51 20.59 -0.68
N ILE A 164 9.85 19.30 -0.65
CA ILE A 164 10.32 18.63 0.55
C ILE A 164 11.73 19.13 0.86
N ASP A 165 11.90 19.72 2.03
CA ASP A 165 13.19 20.23 2.51
C ASP A 165 14.03 19.05 3.00
N PRO A 166 15.26 18.85 2.46
CA PRO A 166 16.12 17.74 2.85
C PRO A 166 16.43 17.70 4.35
N SER A 167 16.53 18.86 5.00
CA SER A 167 16.90 19.00 6.40
C SER A 167 15.71 18.93 7.37
N LYS A 168 14.49 19.20 6.88
CA LYS A 168 13.29 19.17 7.71
C LYS A 168 12.91 17.72 8.02
N LYS A 169 12.44 17.50 9.26
CA LYS A 169 11.80 16.25 9.66
C LYS A 169 10.30 16.26 9.36
N TYR A 170 9.81 15.13 8.90
CA TYR A 170 8.41 14.87 8.60
C TYR A 170 7.94 13.69 9.42
N VAL A 171 6.70 13.76 9.93
CA VAL A 171 6.06 12.61 10.55
C VAL A 171 5.65 11.62 9.46
N VAL A 172 6.18 10.41 9.54
CA VAL A 172 5.95 9.33 8.59
C VAL A 172 5.24 8.18 9.28
N ALA A 173 4.14 7.71 8.68
CA ALA A 173 3.51 6.46 9.03
C ALA A 173 3.77 5.41 7.95
N GLY A 174 4.00 4.17 8.36
CA GLY A 174 4.11 3.05 7.44
C GLY A 174 3.89 1.75 8.18
N TRP A 175 3.94 0.64 7.45
CA TRP A 175 3.68 -0.68 8.01
C TRP A 175 4.60 -1.72 7.39
N ALA A 176 4.49 -2.97 7.84
CA ALA A 176 5.38 -4.05 7.42
C ALA A 176 6.86 -3.82 7.79
N SER A 177 7.11 -3.19 8.95
CA SER A 177 8.45 -3.06 9.49
C SER A 177 8.93 -4.41 10.02
N VAL A 178 10.11 -4.85 9.57
CA VAL A 178 10.79 -6.03 10.10
C VAL A 178 11.57 -5.75 11.38
N ASN A 179 11.59 -4.49 11.84
CA ASN A 179 12.23 -4.14 13.09
C ASN A 179 11.46 -4.71 14.28
N GLU A 180 12.19 -5.38 15.18
CA GLU A 180 11.65 -5.90 16.43
C GLU A 180 11.03 -4.79 17.26
N GLY A 181 9.91 -5.09 17.93
CA GLY A 181 9.25 -4.14 18.82
C GLY A 181 8.56 -2.96 18.12
N THR A 182 8.24 -3.06 16.82
CA THR A 182 7.45 -2.02 16.14
C THR A 182 6.09 -1.85 16.82
N GLU A 183 5.87 -0.70 17.46
CA GLU A 183 4.62 -0.36 18.12
C GLU A 183 3.59 0.26 17.16
N GLY A 184 2.31 0.09 17.49
CA GLY A 184 1.17 0.60 16.72
C GLY A 184 0.13 -0.49 16.43
N PRO A 185 -1.07 -0.10 16.00
CA PRO A 185 -2.08 -1.08 15.60
C PRO A 185 -1.61 -1.84 14.35
N PRO A 186 -2.04 -3.09 14.15
CA PRO A 186 -1.80 -3.77 12.89
C PRO A 186 -2.52 -3.05 11.74
N ALA A 187 -1.94 -3.09 10.54
CA ALA A 187 -2.46 -2.40 9.37
C ALA A 187 -3.88 -2.85 9.00
N TYR A 188 -4.22 -4.13 9.16
CA TYR A 188 -5.58 -4.63 8.88
C TYR A 188 -6.64 -3.98 9.79
N ASP A 189 -6.35 -3.77 11.08
CA ASP A 189 -7.29 -3.13 12.00
C ASP A 189 -7.45 -1.64 11.67
N LEU A 190 -6.32 -0.96 11.43
CA LEU A 190 -6.31 0.46 11.10
C LEU A 190 -7.06 0.75 9.80
N VAL A 191 -6.79 -0.01 8.74
CA VAL A 191 -7.45 0.15 7.43
C VAL A 191 -8.92 -0.22 7.55
N SER A 192 -9.27 -1.27 8.29
CA SER A 192 -10.68 -1.64 8.52
C SER A 192 -11.45 -0.53 9.23
N GLY A 193 -10.87 0.05 10.29
CA GLY A 193 -11.46 1.17 11.01
C GLY A 193 -11.66 2.39 10.12
N TYR A 194 -10.64 2.74 9.31
CA TYR A 194 -10.74 3.84 8.35
C TYR A 194 -11.88 3.65 7.35
N ILE A 195 -11.95 2.49 6.69
CA ILE A 195 -13.02 2.18 5.70
C ILE A 195 -14.40 2.22 6.38
N GLN A 196 -14.51 1.67 7.59
CA GLN A 196 -15.74 1.69 8.38
C GLN A 196 -16.19 3.10 8.74
N ASN A 197 -15.25 4.04 8.93
CA ASN A 197 -15.55 5.44 9.18
C ASN A 197 -15.97 6.18 7.91
N GLN A 198 -15.29 5.92 6.77
CA GLN A 198 -15.61 6.57 5.49
C GLN A 198 -16.93 6.08 4.89
N LYS A 199 -17.32 4.82 5.12
CA LYS A 199 -18.47 4.11 4.51
C LYS A 199 -18.36 3.90 3.00
N VAL A 200 -17.93 4.92 2.28
CA VAL A 200 -17.73 4.90 0.83
C VAL A 200 -16.30 5.33 0.54
N VAL A 201 -15.52 4.44 -0.07
CA VAL A 201 -14.15 4.68 -0.47
C VAL A 201 -14.12 5.22 -1.89
N LYS A 202 -13.51 6.39 -2.06
CA LYS A 202 -13.21 7.00 -3.35
C LYS A 202 -11.71 7.20 -3.47
N VAL A 203 -11.15 6.78 -4.58
CA VAL A 203 -9.71 6.90 -4.83
C VAL A 203 -9.45 8.21 -5.58
N PRO A 204 -8.61 9.12 -5.05
CA PRO A 204 -8.31 10.36 -5.73
C PRO A 204 -7.50 10.09 -6.99
N ASP A 205 -7.56 11.04 -7.93
CA ASP A 205 -6.67 11.02 -9.10
C ASP A 205 -5.21 10.89 -8.64
N ASN A 206 -4.50 9.90 -9.19
CA ASN A 206 -3.12 9.65 -8.80
C ASN A 206 -2.20 10.76 -9.33
N GLN A 207 -1.84 11.68 -8.43
CA GLN A 207 -0.89 12.77 -8.68
C GLN A 207 0.47 12.53 -8.01
N THR A 208 0.68 11.32 -7.46
CA THR A 208 1.81 11.02 -6.58
C THR A 208 3.10 10.81 -7.37
N VAL A 209 3.05 10.14 -8.51
CA VAL A 209 4.27 9.73 -9.22
C VAL A 209 4.27 10.22 -10.66
N LYS A 210 5.27 11.01 -11.01
CA LYS A 210 5.60 11.33 -12.40
C LYS A 210 6.76 10.46 -12.87
N VAL A 211 6.50 9.59 -13.84
CA VAL A 211 7.53 8.71 -14.43
C VAL A 211 8.09 9.37 -15.69
N VAL A 212 9.41 9.39 -15.81
CA VAL A 212 10.16 9.87 -16.98
C VAL A 212 10.94 8.70 -17.57
N GLY A 213 10.92 8.60 -18.91
CA GLY A 213 11.67 7.59 -19.63
C GLY A 213 11.08 6.17 -19.61
N ALA A 214 9.76 6.08 -19.37
CA ALA A 214 8.96 4.86 -19.53
C ALA A 214 8.23 4.83 -20.86
#